data_AF-T2B0H0-F1
#
_entry.id   AF-T2B0H0-F1
#
_cell.length_a   1.000
_cell.length_b   1.000
_cell.length_c   1.000
_cell.angle_alpha   90.00
_cell.angle_beta   90.00
_cell.angle_gamma   90.00
#
_symmetry.space_group_name_H-M   'P 1'
#
loop_
_entity.id
_entity.type
_entity.pdbx_description
1 polymer ?
#
loop_
_entity_poly.entity_id
_entity_poly.type
_entity_poly.pdbx_seq_one_letter_code
_entity_poly.pdbx_strand_id
1 'polypeptide(L)'
;GDWKFKNPTDAGPSGWAFEHKNKWNPDVDDTAMVLMALRRVPGSDRRRRDIAVERGLRWMLTFQCKDGGWGAFDKDCTKDILNKVPFADHNAMLDPECADITARILEFLGQGGYSTDNQQVKKAIRFLRDNQVEDGSWYGRW
;
A
#
# COMPACT_ATOMS: atom_id res chain seq x y z
N GLY A 1 1.88 7.62 -12.24
CA GLY A 1 0.96 6.81 -13.03
C GLY A 1 -0.41 7.37 -12.97
N ASP A 2 -1.39 6.50 -13.16
CA ASP A 2 -2.82 6.83 -13.07
C ASP A 2 -3.26 7.10 -11.62
N TRP A 3 -2.56 6.52 -10.64
CA TRP A 3 -2.77 6.77 -9.21
C TRP A 3 -2.90 8.25 -8.83
N LYS A 4 -2.25 9.17 -9.57
CA LYS A 4 -2.31 10.61 -9.31
C LYS A 4 -3.72 11.19 -9.39
N PHE A 5 -4.64 10.54 -10.13
CA PHE A 5 -5.99 11.03 -10.34
C PHE A 5 -6.87 10.84 -9.10
N LYS A 6 -6.65 9.77 -8.33
CA LYS A 6 -7.34 9.53 -7.06
C LYS A 6 -6.54 9.92 -5.82
N ASN A 7 -5.24 10.13 -5.98
CA ASN A 7 -4.35 10.52 -4.90
C ASN A 7 -3.57 11.80 -5.27
N PRO A 8 -4.25 12.96 -5.36
CA PRO A 8 -3.59 14.24 -5.57
C PRO A 8 -2.84 14.64 -4.29
N THR A 9 -1.53 14.48 -4.29
CA THR A 9 -0.63 14.80 -3.17
C THR A 9 0.61 15.52 -3.68
N ASP A 10 1.29 16.24 -2.79
CA ASP A 10 2.61 16.82 -3.00
C ASP A 10 3.73 15.77 -2.91
N ALA A 11 3.43 14.54 -2.49
CA ALA A 11 4.37 13.44 -2.50
C ALA A 11 4.78 13.11 -3.96
N GLY A 12 6.00 13.49 -4.32
CA GLY A 12 6.54 13.23 -5.65
C GLY A 12 6.57 11.72 -5.97
N PRO A 13 6.48 11.33 -7.26
CA PRO A 13 6.47 9.92 -7.69
C PRO A 13 7.70 9.18 -7.16
N SER A 14 7.47 8.13 -6.36
CA SER A 14 8.56 7.41 -5.66
C SER A 14 8.28 5.93 -5.38
N GLY A 15 7.20 5.36 -5.94
CA GLY A 15 6.88 3.94 -5.79
C GLY A 15 7.71 3.04 -6.71
N TRP A 16 7.80 1.76 -6.35
CA TRP A 16 8.35 0.67 -7.16
C TRP A 16 7.21 -0.14 -7.78
N ALA A 17 7.49 -0.76 -8.92
CA ALA A 17 6.57 -1.69 -9.58
C ALA A 17 7.16 -3.10 -9.51
N PHE A 18 6.29 -4.10 -9.55
CA PHE A 18 6.66 -5.50 -9.67
C PHE A 18 7.62 -5.78 -10.84
N GLU A 19 7.31 -5.27 -12.04
CA GLU A 19 8.09 -5.55 -13.24
C GLU A 19 9.25 -4.58 -13.47
N HIS A 20 10.26 -5.05 -14.21
CA HIS A 20 11.45 -4.24 -14.54
C HIS A 20 11.16 -2.94 -15.30
N LYS A 21 10.09 -2.86 -16.09
CA LYS A 21 9.80 -1.73 -16.99
C LYS A 21 8.34 -1.28 -16.93
N ASN A 22 7.81 -1.09 -15.72
CA ASN A 22 6.43 -0.63 -15.50
C ASN A 22 6.34 0.66 -14.67
N LYS A 23 7.09 1.69 -15.08
CA LYS A 23 7.18 2.97 -14.34
C LYS A 23 5.84 3.70 -14.13
N TRP A 24 4.78 3.28 -14.83
CA TRP A 24 3.47 3.92 -14.77
C TRP A 24 2.56 3.28 -13.72
N ASN A 25 2.77 2.02 -13.36
CA ASN A 25 1.94 1.30 -12.39
C ASN A 25 2.79 0.78 -11.23
N PRO A 26 3.40 1.68 -10.43
CA PRO A 26 3.96 1.26 -9.16
C PRO A 26 2.83 0.86 -8.21
N ASP A 27 3.08 -0.16 -7.40
CA ASP A 27 2.20 -0.66 -6.38
C ASP A 27 2.78 -0.43 -4.98
N VAL A 28 1.89 -0.44 -3.99
CA VAL A 28 2.18 -0.08 -2.61
C VAL A 28 2.88 -1.23 -1.89
N ASP A 29 2.59 -2.49 -2.22
CA ASP A 29 3.17 -3.66 -1.58
C ASP A 29 4.62 -3.93 -2.03
N ASP A 30 4.96 -3.88 -3.32
CA ASP A 30 6.36 -3.92 -3.77
C ASP A 30 7.12 -2.71 -3.24
N THR A 31 6.50 -1.53 -3.21
CA THR A 31 7.10 -0.36 -2.57
C THR A 31 7.44 -0.65 -1.11
N ALA A 32 6.53 -1.22 -0.31
CA ALA A 32 6.79 -1.59 1.07
C ALA A 32 7.95 -2.61 1.18
N MET A 33 7.95 -3.65 0.35
CA MET A 33 8.98 -4.69 0.36
C MET A 33 10.36 -4.17 -0.04
N VAL A 34 10.44 -3.32 -1.07
CA VAL A 34 11.69 -2.67 -1.48
C VAL A 34 12.21 -1.76 -0.37
N LEU A 35 11.33 -0.97 0.27
CA LEU A 35 11.73 -0.11 1.40
C LEU A 35 12.24 -0.92 2.60
N MET A 36 11.59 -2.06 2.91
CA MET A 36 12.04 -3.00 3.93
C MET A 36 13.42 -3.58 3.61
N ALA A 37 13.68 -3.92 2.34
CA ALA A 37 14.96 -4.44 1.89
C ALA A 37 16.06 -3.37 1.95
N LEU A 38 15.78 -2.15 1.46
CA LEU A 38 16.72 -1.02 1.49
C LEU A 38 17.16 -0.69 2.92
N ARG A 39 16.26 -0.76 3.91
CA ARG A 39 16.64 -0.52 5.33
C ARG A 39 17.61 -1.56 5.89
N ARG A 40 17.62 -2.78 5.36
CA ARG A 40 18.47 -3.89 5.83
C ARG A 40 19.84 -3.93 5.19
N VAL A 41 20.01 -3.31 4.02
CA VAL A 41 21.29 -3.33 3.30
C VAL A 41 22.06 -2.01 3.48
N PRO A 42 23.37 -2.04 3.77
CA PRO A 42 24.16 -0.82 3.92
C PRO A 42 24.25 -0.01 2.61
N GLY A 43 24.27 -0.71 1.46
CA GLY A 43 24.44 -0.09 0.15
C GLY A 43 25.82 0.53 -0.05
N SER A 44 26.12 0.97 -1.28
CA SER A 44 27.35 1.71 -1.59
C SER A 44 27.24 3.22 -1.30
N ASP A 45 26.02 3.75 -1.24
CA ASP A 45 25.73 5.15 -0.93
C ASP A 45 24.54 5.23 0.04
N ARG A 46 24.87 5.38 1.33
CA ARG A 46 23.88 5.47 2.40
C ARG A 46 22.96 6.69 2.26
N ARG A 47 23.49 7.84 1.83
CA ARG A 47 22.70 9.07 1.71
C ARG A 47 21.64 8.92 0.64
N ARG A 48 22.01 8.40 -0.53
CA ARG A 48 21.08 8.16 -1.63
C ARG A 48 20.00 7.15 -1.25
N ARG A 49 20.38 6.09 -0.55
CA ARG A 49 19.44 5.09 0.00
C ARG A 49 18.44 5.73 0.96
N ASP A 50 18.91 6.52 1.92
CA ASP A 50 18.05 7.13 2.94
C ASP A 50 17.05 8.13 2.31
N ILE A 51 17.49 8.90 1.29
CA ILE A 51 16.60 9.76 0.50
C ILE A 51 15.55 8.94 -0.25
N ALA A 52 15.92 7.82 -0.87
CA ALA A 52 14.98 6.95 -1.56
C ALA A 52 13.95 6.35 -0.60
N VAL A 53 14.40 5.93 0.58
CA VAL A 53 13.52 5.38 1.63
C VAL A 53 12.53 6.42 2.12
N GLU A 54 12.99 7.63 2.43
CA GLU A 54 12.11 8.72 2.89
C GLU A 54 11.05 9.06 1.84
N ARG A 55 11.46 9.22 0.58
CA ARG A 55 10.55 9.57 -0.52
C ARG A 55 9.52 8.46 -0.79
N GLY A 56 9.97 7.21 -0.85
CA GLY A 56 9.09 6.06 -1.05
C GLY A 56 8.10 5.90 0.10
N LEU A 57 8.56 6.06 1.34
CA LEU A 57 7.70 6.04 2.53
C LEU A 57 6.64 7.14 2.48
N ARG A 58 7.02 8.39 2.17
CA ARG A 58 6.07 9.50 2.04
C ARG A 58 5.04 9.24 0.94
N TRP A 59 5.48 8.71 -0.21
CA TRP A 59 4.59 8.34 -1.31
C TRP A 59 3.63 7.23 -0.89
N MET A 60 4.12 6.11 -0.34
CA MET A 60 3.32 4.96 0.10
C MET A 60 2.24 5.33 1.12
N LEU A 61 2.57 6.20 2.09
CA LEU A 61 1.62 6.62 3.13
C LEU A 61 0.44 7.44 2.60
N THR A 62 0.57 8.05 1.42
CA THR A 62 -0.53 8.83 0.83
C THR A 62 -1.66 7.95 0.31
N PHE A 63 -1.38 6.67 0.03
CA PHE A 63 -2.32 5.69 -0.50
C PHE A 63 -3.28 5.12 0.54
N GLN A 64 -3.13 5.44 1.83
CA GLN A 64 -4.05 4.95 2.84
C GLN A 64 -5.47 5.38 2.52
N CYS A 65 -6.37 4.42 2.38
CA CYS A 65 -7.76 4.63 2.06
C CYS A 65 -8.56 5.10 3.28
N LYS A 66 -9.81 5.50 3.04
CA LYS A 66 -10.68 6.08 4.07
C LYS A 66 -10.97 5.14 5.24
N ASP A 67 -11.08 3.85 4.97
CA ASP A 67 -11.34 2.79 5.96
C ASP A 67 -10.08 2.39 6.76
N GLY A 68 -8.90 2.84 6.32
CA GLY A 68 -7.62 2.60 6.99
C GLY A 68 -6.74 1.56 6.33
N GLY A 69 -7.24 0.83 5.33
CA GLY A 69 -6.47 -0.14 4.57
C GLY A 69 -5.73 0.48 3.39
N TRP A 70 -5.05 -0.39 2.64
CA TRP A 70 -4.42 -0.07 1.36
C TRP A 70 -4.82 -1.12 0.32
N GLY A 71 -5.13 -0.65 -0.89
CA GLY A 71 -5.10 -1.45 -2.11
C GLY A 71 -3.68 -1.57 -2.68
N ALA A 72 -3.54 -2.25 -3.81
CA ALA A 72 -2.24 -2.46 -4.45
C ALA A 72 -1.76 -1.21 -5.21
N PHE A 73 -2.60 -0.60 -6.04
CA PHE A 73 -2.20 0.46 -6.97
C PHE A 73 -2.89 1.80 -6.71
N ASP A 74 -4.12 1.79 -6.23
CA ASP A 74 -4.99 2.97 -6.19
C ASP A 74 -5.63 3.18 -4.82
N LYS A 75 -5.84 4.45 -4.49
CA LYS A 75 -6.54 4.88 -3.29
C LYS A 75 -8.05 4.93 -3.52
N ASP A 76 -8.83 4.42 -2.57
CA ASP A 76 -10.30 4.43 -2.58
C ASP A 76 -10.88 3.89 -3.91
N CYS A 77 -10.35 2.77 -4.42
CA CYS A 77 -10.83 2.12 -5.64
C CYS A 77 -11.94 1.08 -5.37
N THR A 78 -13.03 1.54 -4.75
CA THR A 78 -14.03 0.68 -4.09
C THR A 78 -15.46 0.82 -4.62
N LYS A 79 -15.65 1.28 -5.87
CA LYS A 79 -16.98 1.49 -6.46
C LYS A 79 -17.62 0.16 -6.90
N ASP A 80 -18.15 -0.64 -5.96
CA ASP A 80 -18.65 -2.00 -6.21
C ASP A 80 -19.71 -2.12 -7.31
N ILE A 81 -20.45 -1.04 -7.59
CA ILE A 81 -21.39 -1.02 -8.73
C ILE A 81 -20.71 -1.37 -10.07
N LEU A 82 -19.41 -1.09 -10.21
CA LEU A 82 -18.63 -1.44 -11.41
C LEU A 82 -18.40 -2.95 -11.56
N ASN A 83 -18.55 -3.74 -10.49
CA ASN A 83 -18.56 -5.21 -10.56
C ASN A 83 -19.92 -5.78 -10.99
N LYS A 84 -20.96 -4.96 -11.16
CA LYS A 84 -22.32 -5.42 -11.50
C LYS A 84 -22.67 -5.26 -12.99
N VAL A 85 -21.74 -4.78 -13.81
CA VAL A 85 -21.94 -4.64 -15.26
C VAL A 85 -21.65 -5.96 -15.98
N PRO A 86 -22.26 -6.24 -17.15
CA PRO A 86 -22.07 -7.50 -17.87
C PRO A 86 -20.61 -7.82 -18.25
N PHE A 87 -19.76 -6.80 -18.34
CA PHE A 87 -18.33 -6.96 -18.64
C PHE A 87 -17.51 -7.45 -17.44
N ALA A 88 -17.99 -7.30 -16.21
CA ALA A 88 -17.24 -7.57 -14.98
C ALA A 88 -17.42 -9.00 -14.47
N ASP A 89 -17.38 -9.99 -15.37
CA ASP A 89 -17.59 -11.41 -15.07
C ASP A 89 -16.57 -12.00 -14.08
N HIS A 90 -15.40 -11.40 -13.93
CA HIS A 90 -14.34 -11.81 -13.00
C HIS A 90 -14.35 -11.06 -11.65
N ASN A 91 -15.26 -10.09 -11.42
CA ASN A 91 -15.38 -9.30 -10.17
C ASN A 91 -14.06 -8.65 -9.65
N ALA A 92 -13.12 -8.36 -10.55
CA ALA A 92 -11.80 -7.78 -10.24
C ALA A 92 -11.59 -6.42 -10.93
N MET A 93 -12.66 -5.67 -11.17
CA MET A 93 -12.61 -4.35 -11.83
C MET A 93 -12.07 -3.23 -10.92
N LEU A 94 -11.82 -3.57 -9.66
CA LEU A 94 -11.53 -2.65 -8.58
C LEU A 94 -10.23 -3.06 -7.89
N ASP A 95 -9.69 -2.12 -7.11
CA ASP A 95 -8.54 -2.33 -6.24
C ASP A 95 -8.96 -1.99 -4.80
N PRO A 96 -9.78 -2.84 -4.17
CA PRO A 96 -10.19 -2.64 -2.80
C PRO A 96 -9.02 -2.90 -1.85
N GLU A 97 -9.13 -2.33 -0.67
CA GLU A 97 -8.17 -2.52 0.40
C GLU A 97 -8.16 -3.99 0.84
N CYS A 98 -6.98 -4.51 1.16
CA CYS A 98 -6.82 -5.91 1.56
C CYS A 98 -5.92 -6.07 2.80
N ALA A 99 -6.18 -7.15 3.54
CA ALA A 99 -5.56 -7.39 4.84
C ALA A 99 -4.07 -7.71 4.72
N ASP A 100 -3.67 -8.48 3.71
CA ASP A 100 -2.28 -8.82 3.41
C ASP A 100 -1.42 -7.60 3.09
N ILE A 101 -1.84 -6.71 2.18
CA ILE A 101 -1.11 -5.48 1.85
C ILE A 101 -1.07 -4.54 3.06
N THR A 102 -2.20 -4.35 3.74
CA THR A 102 -2.26 -3.50 4.94
C THR A 102 -1.33 -4.01 6.05
N ALA A 103 -1.25 -5.33 6.24
CA ALA A 103 -0.36 -5.96 7.21
C ALA A 103 1.13 -5.78 6.85
N ARG A 104 1.51 -5.92 5.57
CA ARG A 104 2.90 -5.67 5.12
C ARG A 104 3.33 -4.23 5.37
N ILE A 105 2.46 -3.27 5.10
CA ILE A 105 2.74 -1.85 5.38
C ILE A 105 2.89 -1.62 6.88
N LEU A 106 2.02 -2.22 7.70
CA LEU A 106 2.15 -2.18 9.17
C LEU A 106 3.47 -2.79 9.66
N GLU A 107 3.93 -3.89 9.08
CA GLU A 107 5.23 -4.48 9.38
C GLU A 107 6.37 -3.49 9.10
N PHE A 108 6.37 -2.86 7.92
CA PHE A 108 7.35 -1.86 7.54
C PHE A 108 7.34 -0.64 8.48
N LEU A 109 6.15 -0.16 8.85
CA LEU A 109 6.00 0.97 9.78
C LEU A 109 6.49 0.61 11.19
N GLY A 110 6.16 -0.60 11.67
CA GLY A 110 6.65 -1.12 12.96
C GLY A 110 8.18 -1.22 13.00
N GLN A 111 8.80 -1.73 11.94
CA GLN A 111 10.27 -1.75 11.80
C GLN A 111 10.88 -0.34 11.73
N GLY A 112 10.09 0.65 11.31
CA GLY A 112 10.47 2.06 11.30
C GLY A 112 10.25 2.79 12.63
N GLY A 113 9.80 2.09 13.68
CA GLY A 113 9.54 2.68 14.99
C GLY A 113 8.25 3.52 15.07
N TYR A 114 7.32 3.37 14.12
CA TYR A 114 6.03 4.06 14.20
C TYR A 114 5.23 3.50 15.38
N SER A 115 4.86 4.40 16.30
CA SER A 115 4.03 4.05 17.45
C SER A 115 2.62 3.63 17.02
N THR A 116 1.99 2.77 17.81
CA THR A 116 0.54 2.51 17.75
C THR A 116 -0.29 3.76 18.02
N ASP A 117 0.32 4.85 18.51
CA ASP A 117 -0.32 6.14 18.63
C ASP A 117 -0.44 6.94 17.33
N ASN A 118 0.32 6.56 16.30
CA ASN A 118 0.22 7.17 14.97
C ASN A 118 -1.17 6.92 14.37
N GLN A 119 -1.81 7.97 13.85
CA GLN A 119 -3.20 7.89 13.34
C GLN A 119 -3.36 6.92 12.17
N GLN A 120 -2.40 6.85 11.25
CA GLN A 120 -2.47 5.91 10.13
C GLN A 120 -2.32 4.47 10.62
N VAL A 121 -1.40 4.22 11.56
CA VAL A 121 -1.22 2.91 12.19
C VAL A 121 -2.48 2.48 12.94
N LYS A 122 -3.12 3.37 13.71
CA LYS A 122 -4.40 3.07 14.40
C LYS A 122 -5.48 2.62 13.43
N LYS A 123 -5.64 3.35 12.32
CA LYS A 123 -6.62 3.02 11.29
C LYS A 123 -6.33 1.69 10.61
N ALA A 124 -5.06 1.42 10.31
CA ALA A 124 -4.64 0.15 9.72
C ALA A 124 -4.91 -1.05 10.65
N ILE A 125 -4.57 -0.92 11.94
CA ILE A 125 -4.85 -1.96 12.93
C ILE A 125 -6.37 -2.18 13.07
N ARG A 126 -7.16 -1.10 13.06
CA ARG A 126 -8.61 -1.19 13.06
C ARG A 126 -9.12 -1.90 11.81
N PHE A 127 -8.66 -1.52 10.63
CA PHE A 127 -9.02 -2.16 9.37
C PHE A 127 -8.76 -3.68 9.42
N LEU A 128 -7.60 -4.11 9.91
CA LEU A 128 -7.31 -5.54 10.04
C LEU A 128 -8.27 -6.24 11.01
N ARG A 129 -8.60 -5.64 12.16
CA ARG A 129 -9.57 -6.22 13.11
C ARG A 129 -10.97 -6.31 12.50
N ASP A 130 -11.39 -5.27 11.79
CA ASP A 130 -12.71 -5.19 11.16
C ASP A 130 -12.84 -6.18 9.97
N ASN A 131 -11.72 -6.65 9.41
CA ASN A 131 -11.65 -7.61 8.29
C ASN A 131 -11.18 -9.03 8.69
N GLN A 132 -11.06 -9.32 9.99
CA GLN A 132 -10.81 -10.69 10.45
C GLN A 132 -12.10 -11.52 10.28
N VAL A 133 -12.01 -12.70 9.71
CA VAL A 133 -13.18 -13.58 9.57
C VAL A 133 -13.44 -14.36 10.86
N GLU A 134 -14.61 -14.99 10.97
CA GLU A 134 -15.10 -15.61 12.22
C GLU A 134 -14.16 -16.69 12.79
N ASP A 135 -13.44 -17.42 11.94
CA ASP A 135 -12.47 -18.44 12.37
C ASP A 135 -11.12 -17.86 12.85
N GLY A 136 -10.96 -16.54 12.80
CA GLY A 136 -9.76 -15.82 13.21
C GLY A 136 -8.73 -15.63 12.10
N SER A 137 -8.94 -16.15 10.90
CA SER A 137 -8.06 -15.92 9.75
C SER A 137 -8.30 -14.56 9.08
N TRP A 138 -7.46 -14.24 8.10
CA TRP A 138 -7.66 -13.15 7.16
C TRP A 138 -7.67 -13.70 5.75
N TYR A 139 -8.51 -13.11 4.89
CA TYR A 139 -8.52 -13.45 3.47
C TYR A 139 -7.19 -13.05 2.81
N GLY A 140 -6.52 -14.02 2.18
CA GLY A 140 -5.33 -13.78 1.36
C GLY A 140 -5.75 -13.40 -0.05
N ARG A 141 -5.61 -12.13 -0.40
CA ARG A 141 -5.97 -11.60 -1.72
C ARG A 141 -4.86 -11.87 -2.74
N TRP A 142 -3.61 -11.92 -2.29
CA TRP A 142 -2.38 -12.11 -3.06
C TRP A 142 -1.46 -13.18 -2.48
#